data_AF-A0A060BP99-F1
#
_entry.id   AF-A0A060BP99-F1
#
_cell.length_a   1.000
_cell.length_b   1.000
_cell.length_c   1.000
_cell.angle_alpha   90.00
_cell.angle_beta   90.00
_cell.angle_gamma   90.00
#
_symmetry.space_group_name_H-M   'P 1'
#
loop_
_entity.id
_entity.type
_entity.pdbx_description
1 polymer ?
#
loop_
_entity_poly.entity_id
_entity_poly.type
_entity_poly.pdbx_seq_one_letter_code
_entity_poly.pdbx_strand_id
1 'polypeptide(L)'
;APQVANPLDCYLYINNNVRAANAQTLREIGKNTAAAMLWSGAFARLPRSAARAGFADHRFYNYQGKLVGESYHLGFDLASVRNAEVPAANSGRVVFTGELGIYGNLVVIDHGLGLMSLYSHLSDIQVKVGDVVQKGQTIAHTGSTGLAFGDHLHFGIRGGRCGV
;
A
#
# COMPACT_ATOMS: atom_id res chain seq x y z
N ALA A 1 10.70 16.28 -5.58
CA ALA A 1 12.02 15.62 -5.42
C ALA A 1 13.04 16.70 -5.08
N PRO A 2 14.10 16.42 -4.29
CA PRO A 2 15.24 17.32 -4.21
C PRO A 2 15.77 17.53 -5.64
N GLN A 3 16.43 18.65 -5.93
CA GLN A 3 17.02 18.86 -7.25
C GLN A 3 18.11 17.82 -7.49
N VAL A 4 17.84 16.79 -8.29
CA VAL A 4 18.77 15.66 -8.48
C VAL A 4 19.42 15.72 -9.87
N ALA A 5 20.73 15.56 -9.88
CA ALA A 5 21.64 15.77 -11.00
C ALA A 5 21.53 14.74 -12.16
N ASN A 6 20.91 13.57 -11.96
CA ASN A 6 20.67 12.56 -13.01
C ASN A 6 19.60 11.51 -12.60
N PRO A 7 19.10 10.67 -13.54
CA PRO A 7 18.06 9.66 -13.28
C PRO A 7 18.42 8.59 -12.25
N LEU A 8 19.70 8.19 -12.15
CA LEU A 8 20.14 7.16 -11.20
C LEU A 8 20.03 7.68 -9.77
N ASP A 9 20.51 8.89 -9.51
CA ASP A 9 20.43 9.49 -8.18
C ASP A 9 18.97 9.71 -7.74
N CYS A 10 18.09 10.06 -8.69
CA CYS A 10 16.65 10.17 -8.42
C CYS A 10 16.06 8.82 -8.00
N TYR A 11 16.39 7.75 -8.74
CA TYR A 11 15.98 6.38 -8.39
C TYR A 11 16.50 5.97 -7.01
N LEU A 12 17.78 6.19 -6.72
CA LEU A 12 18.39 5.82 -5.43
C LEU A 12 17.72 6.55 -4.27
N TYR A 13 17.41 7.84 -4.42
CA TYR A 13 16.69 8.61 -3.42
C TYR A 13 15.29 8.05 -3.17
N ILE A 14 14.54 7.73 -4.23
CA ILE A 14 13.20 7.15 -4.12
C ILE A 14 13.28 5.76 -3.46
N ASN A 15 14.17 4.89 -3.94
CA ASN A 15 14.26 3.52 -3.47
C ASN A 15 14.73 3.42 -2.01
N ASN A 16 15.57 4.34 -1.54
CA ASN A 16 16.13 4.27 -0.20
C ASN A 16 15.39 5.22 0.76
N ASN A 17 15.42 6.53 0.49
CA ASN A 17 14.94 7.55 1.42
C ASN A 17 13.41 7.62 1.47
N VAL A 18 12.74 7.63 0.31
CA VAL A 18 11.27 7.73 0.28
C VAL A 18 10.63 6.48 0.87
N ARG A 19 11.14 5.28 0.54
CA ARG A 19 10.66 4.02 1.17
C ARG A 19 10.83 4.04 2.69
N ALA A 20 11.99 4.47 3.20
CA ALA A 20 12.24 4.56 4.64
C ALA A 20 11.27 5.52 5.33
N ALA A 21 11.03 6.69 4.73
CA ALA A 21 10.06 7.68 5.23
C ALA A 21 8.63 7.12 5.21
N ASN A 22 8.19 6.50 4.11
CA ASN A 22 6.86 5.86 4.04
C ASN A 22 6.69 4.77 5.10
N ALA A 23 7.71 3.94 5.31
CA ALA A 23 7.68 2.92 6.34
C ALA A 23 7.56 3.50 7.75
N GLN A 24 8.18 4.66 8.01
CA GLN A 24 8.05 5.39 9.27
C GLN A 24 6.63 5.95 9.45
N THR A 25 6.08 6.64 8.46
CA THR A 25 4.70 7.15 8.50
C THR A 25 3.71 6.03 8.81
N LEU A 26 3.83 4.88 8.13
CA LEU A 26 2.97 3.72 8.38
C LEU A 26 3.21 3.08 9.76
N ARG A 27 4.41 3.17 10.35
CA ARG A 27 4.64 2.77 11.75
C ARG A 27 3.87 3.68 12.70
N GLU A 28 3.94 5.00 12.47
CA GLU A 28 3.27 5.98 13.34
C GLU A 28 1.74 5.82 13.29
N ILE A 29 1.16 5.66 12.09
CA ILE A 29 -0.28 5.36 11.93
C ILE A 29 -0.65 4.10 12.73
N GLY A 30 0.17 3.04 12.64
CA GLY A 30 -0.07 1.77 13.32
C GLY A 30 0.12 1.77 14.83
N LYS A 31 0.52 2.87 15.47
CA LYS A 31 0.61 2.95 16.94
C LYS A 31 -0.76 3.10 17.62
N ASN A 32 -1.74 3.62 16.89
CA ASN A 32 -3.05 4.00 17.45
C ASN A 32 -4.19 3.18 16.84
N THR A 33 -4.07 1.85 16.86
CA THR A 33 -5.14 0.96 16.39
C THR A 33 -6.17 0.71 17.47
N ALA A 34 -7.41 0.40 17.06
CA ALA A 34 -8.47 0.00 17.99
C ALA A 34 -8.06 -1.22 18.84
N ALA A 35 -8.37 -1.21 20.13
CA ALA A 35 -8.11 -2.33 21.03
C ALA A 35 -9.09 -3.52 20.84
N ALA A 36 -10.18 -3.30 20.11
CA ALA A 36 -11.16 -4.34 19.80
C ALA A 36 -10.99 -4.84 18.36
N MET A 37 -11.36 -6.09 18.12
CA MET A 37 -11.45 -6.65 16.77
C MET A 37 -12.62 -5.99 16.02
N LEU A 38 -12.34 -5.37 14.86
CA LEU A 38 -13.35 -4.70 14.02
C LEU A 38 -13.75 -5.52 12.79
N TRP A 39 -13.05 -6.63 12.55
CA TRP A 39 -13.22 -7.49 11.39
C TRP A 39 -13.90 -8.82 11.74
N SER A 40 -14.41 -9.52 10.73
CA SER A 40 -14.95 -10.87 10.91
C SER A 40 -14.63 -11.77 9.72
N GLY A 41 -14.42 -13.05 10.00
CA GLY A 41 -14.10 -14.06 8.98
C GLY A 41 -12.84 -13.76 8.16
N ALA A 42 -12.73 -14.41 7.00
CA ALA A 42 -11.58 -14.24 6.11
C ALA A 42 -11.57 -12.86 5.43
N PHE A 43 -10.37 -12.31 5.18
CA PHE A 43 -10.19 -11.11 4.37
C PHE A 43 -10.42 -11.41 2.89
N ALA A 44 -11.15 -10.53 2.21
CA ALA A 44 -11.41 -10.63 0.79
C ALA A 44 -10.24 -10.10 -0.04
N ARG A 45 -9.98 -10.76 -1.18
CA ARG A 45 -9.06 -10.30 -2.22
C ARG A 45 -9.80 -9.37 -3.19
N LEU A 46 -9.06 -8.50 -3.90
CA LEU A 46 -9.57 -7.78 -5.07
C LEU A 46 -10.29 -8.74 -6.05
N PRO A 47 -11.59 -8.57 -6.34
CA PRO A 47 -12.34 -9.44 -7.22
C PRO A 47 -11.80 -9.43 -8.66
N ARG A 48 -11.92 -10.58 -9.35
CA ARG A 48 -11.57 -10.73 -10.79
C ARG A 48 -10.13 -10.27 -11.11
N SER A 49 -9.21 -10.45 -10.17
CA SER A 49 -7.81 -10.01 -10.31
C SER A 49 -6.85 -11.17 -10.54
N ALA A 50 -5.76 -10.91 -11.25
CA ALA A 50 -4.60 -11.79 -11.36
C ALA A 50 -3.45 -11.26 -10.49
N ALA A 51 -2.69 -12.16 -9.86
CA ALA A 51 -1.48 -11.78 -9.13
C ALA A 51 -0.35 -11.50 -10.12
N ARG A 52 0.35 -10.38 -9.94
CA ARG A 52 1.50 -9.96 -10.77
C ARG A 52 2.82 -9.95 -10.01
N ALA A 53 2.77 -9.81 -8.69
CA ALA A 53 3.91 -9.98 -7.80
C ALA A 53 3.43 -10.43 -6.41
N GLY A 54 4.27 -11.19 -5.72
CA GLY A 54 4.01 -11.75 -4.41
C GLY A 54 4.68 -10.98 -3.27
N PHE A 55 4.24 -11.26 -2.05
CA PHE A 55 4.93 -10.77 -0.85
C PHE A 55 6.32 -11.40 -0.74
N ALA A 56 7.28 -10.60 -0.26
CA ALA A 56 8.69 -10.95 -0.10
C ALA A 56 9.45 -11.25 -1.39
N ASP A 57 8.92 -10.86 -2.56
CA ASP A 57 9.69 -10.89 -3.81
C ASP A 57 10.93 -9.99 -3.65
N HIS A 58 12.12 -10.59 -3.77
CA HIS A 58 13.40 -9.88 -3.73
C HIS A 58 13.70 -9.31 -5.12
N ARG A 59 13.68 -7.98 -5.22
CA ARG A 59 13.84 -7.25 -6.47
C ARG A 59 15.23 -6.65 -6.54
N PHE A 60 15.93 -6.90 -7.64
CA PHE A 60 17.23 -6.32 -7.98
C PHE A 60 17.05 -5.31 -9.11
N TYR A 61 17.71 -4.16 -8.98
CA TYR A 61 17.63 -3.08 -9.96
C TYR A 61 19.01 -2.81 -10.56
N ASN A 62 19.11 -3.01 -11.87
CA ASN A 62 20.34 -2.82 -12.63
C ASN A 62 20.24 -1.56 -13.47
N TYR A 63 21.31 -0.77 -13.50
CA TYR A 63 21.47 0.40 -14.35
C TYR A 63 22.82 0.32 -15.06
N GLN A 64 22.81 0.33 -16.40
CA GLN A 64 24.01 0.18 -17.23
C GLN A 64 24.86 -1.05 -16.87
N GLY A 65 24.22 -2.19 -16.58
CA GLY A 65 24.90 -3.44 -16.24
C GLY A 65 25.43 -3.53 -14.81
N LYS A 66 25.26 -2.48 -13.99
CA LYS A 66 25.64 -2.47 -12.57
C LYS A 66 24.42 -2.61 -11.68
N LEU A 67 24.50 -3.44 -10.65
CA LEU A 67 23.51 -3.48 -9.57
C LEU A 67 23.55 -2.16 -8.80
N VAL A 68 22.42 -1.47 -8.75
CA VAL A 68 22.30 -0.14 -8.11
C VAL A 68 21.31 -0.12 -6.95
N GLY A 69 20.44 -1.12 -6.82
CA GLY A 69 19.51 -1.16 -5.71
C GLY A 69 18.83 -2.49 -5.56
N GLU A 70 18.29 -2.70 -4.38
CA GLU A 70 17.50 -3.88 -4.03
C GLU A 70 16.29 -3.47 -3.21
N SER A 71 15.24 -4.27 -3.23
CA SER A 71 14.09 -4.11 -2.34
C SER A 71 13.32 -5.41 -2.16
N TYR A 72 12.62 -5.54 -1.04
CA TYR A 72 11.60 -6.57 -0.87
C TYR A 72 10.22 -6.00 -1.14
N HIS A 73 9.39 -6.79 -1.82
CA HIS A 73 8.01 -6.43 -2.06
C HIS A 73 7.14 -6.71 -0.83
N LEU A 74 6.63 -5.66 -0.17
CA LEU A 74 5.91 -5.78 1.11
C LEU A 74 4.38 -5.88 0.94
N GLY A 75 3.92 -6.49 -0.14
CA GLY A 75 2.51 -6.67 -0.45
C GLY A 75 2.29 -7.60 -1.64
N PHE A 76 1.07 -7.59 -2.16
CA PHE A 76 0.70 -8.29 -3.40
C PHE A 76 0.27 -7.28 -4.45
N ASP A 77 0.76 -7.45 -5.67
CA ASP A 77 0.34 -6.64 -6.81
C ASP A 77 -0.77 -7.40 -7.54
N LEU A 78 -1.98 -6.84 -7.56
CA LEU A 78 -3.18 -7.44 -8.11
C LEU A 78 -3.69 -6.59 -9.27
N ALA A 79 -3.63 -7.13 -10.48
CA ALA A 79 -4.11 -6.47 -11.69
C ALA A 79 -5.52 -6.96 -12.06
N SER A 80 -6.37 -6.04 -12.49
CA SER A 80 -7.74 -6.30 -12.98
C SER A 80 -7.98 -5.52 -14.27
N VAL A 81 -9.23 -5.25 -14.61
CA VAL A 81 -9.57 -4.24 -15.63
C VAL A 81 -9.15 -2.84 -15.15
N ARG A 82 -8.95 -1.91 -16.09
CA ARG A 82 -8.57 -0.52 -15.77
C ARG A 82 -9.58 0.12 -14.83
N ASN A 83 -9.09 0.88 -13.84
CA ASN A 83 -9.88 1.55 -12.80
C ASN A 83 -10.88 0.60 -12.12
N ALA A 84 -10.47 -0.63 -11.83
CA ALA A 84 -11.33 -1.60 -11.16
C ALA A 84 -11.72 -1.09 -9.76
N GLU A 85 -12.96 -1.36 -9.35
CA GLU A 85 -13.42 -1.08 -7.99
C GLU A 85 -12.57 -1.85 -6.97
N VAL A 86 -12.14 -1.14 -5.93
CA VAL A 86 -11.37 -1.68 -4.82
C VAL A 86 -12.31 -1.77 -3.61
N PRO A 87 -12.77 -2.96 -3.24
CA PRO A 87 -13.53 -3.16 -2.01
C PRO A 87 -12.61 -3.25 -0.79
N ALA A 88 -13.11 -2.81 0.37
CA ALA A 88 -12.47 -3.08 1.65
C ALA A 88 -12.37 -4.60 1.88
N ALA A 89 -11.15 -5.10 2.13
CA ALA A 89 -10.89 -6.51 2.36
C ALA A 89 -11.63 -7.06 3.59
N ASN A 90 -11.85 -6.22 4.60
CA ASN A 90 -12.70 -6.52 5.75
C ASN A 90 -13.23 -5.22 6.38
N SER A 91 -14.16 -5.34 7.34
CA SER A 91 -14.70 -4.20 8.08
C SER A 91 -13.62 -3.55 8.96
N GLY A 92 -13.71 -2.24 9.15
CA GLY A 92 -12.72 -1.48 9.91
C GLY A 92 -12.95 0.03 9.86
N ARG A 93 -11.97 0.80 10.35
CA ARG A 93 -11.97 2.26 10.32
C ARG A 93 -10.86 2.77 9.40
N VAL A 94 -11.19 3.72 8.53
CA VAL A 94 -10.20 4.40 7.71
C VAL A 94 -9.33 5.30 8.59
N VAL A 95 -8.02 5.04 8.63
CA VAL A 95 -7.05 5.78 9.46
C VAL A 95 -6.10 6.65 8.64
N PHE A 96 -6.05 6.45 7.32
CA PHE A 96 -5.31 7.31 6.41
C PHE A 96 -5.93 7.28 5.01
N THR A 97 -5.96 8.46 4.38
CA THR A 97 -6.25 8.63 2.95
C THR A 97 -5.37 9.73 2.40
N GLY A 98 -4.75 9.51 1.23
CA GLY A 98 -3.96 10.54 0.54
C GLY A 98 -2.69 9.99 -0.11
N GLU A 99 -1.88 10.88 -0.67
CA GLU A 99 -0.62 10.49 -1.30
C GLU A 99 0.45 10.13 -0.26
N LEU A 100 1.13 8.99 -0.43
CA LEU A 100 2.24 8.56 0.43
C LEU A 100 3.42 8.01 -0.38
N GLY A 101 4.24 8.91 -0.93
CA GLY A 101 5.50 8.57 -1.60
C GLY A 101 5.34 7.45 -2.64
N ILE A 102 6.05 6.33 -2.46
CA ILE A 102 6.01 5.24 -3.45
C ILE A 102 4.63 4.58 -3.56
N TYR A 103 3.78 4.67 -2.54
CA TYR A 103 2.44 4.08 -2.54
C TYR A 103 1.44 4.88 -3.39
N GLY A 104 1.79 6.11 -3.81
CA GLY A 104 0.84 6.99 -4.48
C GLY A 104 -0.37 7.30 -3.60
N ASN A 105 -1.54 7.43 -4.20
CA ASN A 105 -2.79 7.52 -3.45
C ASN A 105 -3.03 6.22 -2.69
N LEU A 106 -3.18 6.35 -1.39
CA LEU A 106 -3.24 5.26 -0.44
C LEU A 106 -4.47 5.40 0.45
N VAL A 107 -5.15 4.29 0.69
CA VAL A 107 -6.09 4.12 1.80
C VAL A 107 -5.49 3.14 2.80
N VAL A 108 -5.56 3.45 4.10
CA VAL A 108 -5.20 2.54 5.19
C VAL A 108 -6.43 2.32 6.07
N ILE A 109 -6.79 1.06 6.28
CA ILE A 109 -7.90 0.66 7.15
C ILE A 109 -7.32 -0.06 8.36
N ASP A 110 -7.66 0.44 9.55
CA ASP A 110 -7.46 -0.24 10.83
C ASP A 110 -8.60 -1.22 11.07
N HIS A 111 -8.23 -2.48 11.28
CA HIS A 111 -9.14 -3.56 11.64
C HIS A 111 -9.11 -3.84 13.15
N GLY A 112 -8.29 -3.13 13.91
CA GLY A 112 -8.07 -3.32 15.33
C GLY A 112 -7.03 -4.38 15.66
N LEU A 113 -6.64 -4.46 16.93
CA LEU A 113 -5.61 -5.37 17.45
C LEU A 113 -4.26 -5.24 16.72
N GLY A 114 -3.92 -4.04 16.27
CA GLY A 114 -2.70 -3.78 15.50
C GLY A 114 -2.78 -4.18 14.03
N LEU A 115 -3.90 -4.72 13.52
CA LEU A 115 -4.00 -5.19 12.14
C LEU A 115 -4.50 -4.09 11.21
N MET A 116 -3.73 -3.77 10.16
CA MET A 116 -4.10 -2.81 9.13
C MET A 116 -3.97 -3.39 7.73
N SER A 117 -4.86 -2.96 6.82
CA SER A 117 -4.73 -3.19 5.38
C SER A 117 -4.41 -1.89 4.64
N LEU A 118 -3.60 -2.00 3.58
CA LEU A 118 -3.13 -0.89 2.75
C LEU A 118 -3.57 -1.12 1.31
N TYR A 119 -4.13 -0.09 0.68
CA TYR A 119 -4.64 -0.11 -0.70
C TYR A 119 -3.98 1.02 -1.48
N SER A 120 -3.06 0.69 -2.38
CA SER A 120 -2.13 1.68 -2.96
C SER A 120 -2.25 1.78 -4.47
N HIS A 121 -1.57 2.78 -5.04
CA HIS A 121 -1.57 3.13 -6.46
C HIS A 121 -2.94 3.57 -6.99
N LEU A 122 -3.84 4.01 -6.11
CA LEU A 122 -5.23 4.30 -6.44
C LEU A 122 -5.34 5.50 -7.41
N SER A 123 -6.30 5.46 -8.33
CA SER A 123 -6.61 6.63 -9.18
C SER A 123 -7.53 7.61 -8.47
N ASP A 124 -8.40 7.09 -7.60
CA ASP A 124 -9.52 7.79 -7.01
C ASP A 124 -9.90 7.13 -5.66
N ILE A 125 -10.16 7.95 -4.64
CA ILE A 125 -10.47 7.51 -3.27
C ILE A 125 -11.90 7.94 -2.93
N GLN A 126 -12.72 7.00 -2.47
CA GLN A 126 -14.15 7.16 -2.21
C GLN A 126 -14.51 7.22 -0.72
N VAL A 127 -13.51 7.25 0.17
CA VAL A 127 -13.68 7.31 1.63
C VAL A 127 -12.75 8.36 2.23
N LYS A 128 -13.04 8.79 3.45
CA LYS A 128 -12.20 9.74 4.21
C LYS A 128 -11.77 9.14 5.54
N VAL A 129 -10.70 9.71 6.11
CA VAL A 129 -10.24 9.38 7.47
C VAL A 129 -11.40 9.50 8.46
N GLY A 130 -11.54 8.49 9.32
CA GLY A 130 -12.60 8.39 10.33
C GLY A 130 -13.80 7.56 9.89
N ASP A 131 -14.03 7.36 8.59
CA ASP A 131 -15.13 6.53 8.09
C ASP A 131 -15.01 5.08 8.60
N VAL A 132 -16.15 4.50 8.97
CA VAL A 132 -16.27 3.05 9.23
C VAL A 132 -16.73 2.40 7.94
N VAL A 133 -15.99 1.39 7.49
CA VAL A 133 -16.31 0.65 6.26
C VAL A 133 -16.65 -0.80 6.58
N GLN A 134 -17.51 -1.37 5.74
CA GLN A 134 -17.85 -2.79 5.82
C GLN A 134 -17.04 -3.61 4.80
N LYS A 135 -16.79 -4.88 5.11
CA LYS A 135 -16.21 -5.84 4.16
C LYS A 135 -16.98 -5.79 2.83
N GLY A 136 -16.27 -5.64 1.73
CA GLY A 136 -16.85 -5.59 0.39
C GLY A 136 -17.33 -4.21 -0.07
N GLN A 137 -17.40 -3.21 0.82
CA GLN A 137 -17.72 -1.84 0.45
C GLN A 137 -16.63 -1.26 -0.45
N THR A 138 -17.00 -0.71 -1.61
CA THR A 138 -16.07 0.00 -2.50
C THR A 138 -15.49 1.22 -1.79
N ILE A 139 -14.17 1.32 -1.73
CA ILE A 139 -13.43 2.40 -1.06
C ILE A 139 -12.59 3.25 -2.02
N ALA A 140 -12.31 2.73 -3.22
CA ALA A 140 -11.44 3.37 -4.20
C ALA A 140 -11.52 2.69 -5.57
N HIS A 141 -10.76 3.21 -6.53
CA HIS A 141 -10.49 2.57 -7.82
C HIS A 141 -8.98 2.31 -7.99
N THR A 142 -8.62 1.20 -8.64
CA THR A 142 -7.22 0.92 -8.99
C THR A 142 -6.68 1.98 -9.94
N GLY A 143 -5.37 2.14 -9.97
CA GLY A 143 -4.74 3.11 -10.84
C GLY A 143 -3.24 2.88 -10.93
N SER A 144 -2.51 3.95 -11.25
CA SER A 144 -1.06 3.91 -11.44
C SER A 144 -0.35 5.10 -10.78
N THR A 145 -0.86 5.59 -9.64
CA THR A 145 -0.21 6.67 -8.89
C THR A 145 0.98 6.17 -8.09
N GLY A 146 1.93 7.05 -7.77
CA GLY A 146 3.16 6.67 -7.07
C GLY A 146 4.13 5.87 -7.96
N LEU A 147 4.84 4.91 -7.36
CA LEU A 147 5.82 4.07 -8.07
C LEU A 147 5.15 2.80 -8.61
N ALA A 148 4.29 2.96 -9.61
CA ALA A 148 3.51 1.89 -10.24
C ALA A 148 3.91 1.70 -11.71
N PHE A 149 4.03 0.44 -12.15
CA PHE A 149 4.29 0.09 -13.56
C PHE A 149 3.02 -0.40 -14.26
N GLY A 150 1.98 0.45 -14.27
CA GLY A 150 0.66 0.15 -14.85
C GLY A 150 -0.45 0.09 -13.81
N ASP A 151 -1.69 -0.10 -14.28
CA ASP A 151 -2.88 -0.14 -13.44
C ASP A 151 -2.93 -1.43 -12.62
N HIS A 152 -2.83 -1.31 -11.30
CA HIS A 152 -2.97 -2.42 -10.36
C HIS A 152 -3.26 -1.91 -8.95
N LEU A 153 -3.70 -2.82 -8.08
CA LEU A 153 -3.72 -2.62 -6.63
C LEU A 153 -2.45 -3.21 -6.02
N HIS A 154 -1.65 -2.39 -5.34
CA HIS A 154 -0.69 -2.90 -4.37
C HIS A 154 -1.38 -3.04 -3.01
N PHE A 155 -1.65 -4.28 -2.60
CA PHE A 155 -2.34 -4.64 -1.38
C PHE A 155 -1.34 -5.09 -0.31
N GLY A 156 -1.29 -4.39 0.82
CA GLY A 156 -0.44 -4.72 1.95
C GLY A 156 -1.25 -5.09 3.19
N ILE A 157 -0.73 -6.03 3.98
CA ILE A 157 -1.18 -6.26 5.37
C ILE A 157 -0.03 -5.86 6.29
N ARG A 158 -0.35 -5.16 7.37
CA ARG A 158 0.61 -4.75 8.38
C ARG A 158 0.08 -5.08 9.76
N GLY A 159 0.90 -5.78 10.55
CA GLY A 159 0.71 -5.92 11.99
C GLY A 159 1.49 -4.84 12.75
N GLY A 160 0.86 -4.23 13.74
CA GLY A 160 1.53 -3.50 14.80
C GLY A 160 2.39 -4.46 15.62
N ARG A 161 3.51 -3.97 16.18
CA ARG A 161 4.28 -4.78 17.12
C ARG A 161 3.37 -5.16 18.28
N CYS A 162 3.19 -6.46 18.53
CA CYS A 162 2.96 -6.94 19.88
C CYS A 162 4.14 -6.43 20.71
N GLY A 163 3.89 -5.57 21.69
CA GLY A 163 4.88 -5.28 22.71
C GLY A 163 5.18 -6.57 23.46
N VAL A 164 6.37 -7.12 23.25
CA VAL A 164 7.06 -8.00 24.20
C VAL A 164 8.24 -7.22 24.75
#